data_AF-C3Y5W1-F1
#
_entry.id   AF-C3Y5W1-F1
#
_cell.length_a   1.000
_cell.length_b   1.000
_cell.length_c   1.000
_cell.angle_alpha   90.00
_cell.angle_beta   90.00
_cell.angle_gamma   90.00
#
_symmetry.space_group_name_H-M   'P 1'
#
loop_
_entity.id
_entity.type
_entity.pdbx_description
1 polymer ?
#
loop_
_entity_poly.entity_id
_entity_poly.type
_entity_poly.pdbx_seq_one_letter_code
_entity_poly.pdbx_strand_id
1 'polypeptide(L)'
;MDAFSYYDLLDKNTGGQAAEGHKPSWCLENTGCGYTSRRPVSYNCHWGTQGISSGCWDTYTSDLDCQWIDVTDVTPGFYIMEVAVNHHRRVIESDYSNNRVRCDVILEKSTAYVYNCINT
;
A
#
# COMPACT_ATOMS: atom_id res chain seq x y z
N MET A 1 -15.15 4.34 5.60
CA MET A 1 -13.90 3.56 5.61
C MET A 1 -12.92 4.37 6.49
N ASP A 2 -11.78 3.87 6.97
CA ASP A 2 -10.87 4.64 7.86
C ASP A 2 -9.43 4.67 7.32
N ALA A 3 -9.03 3.62 6.59
CA ALA A 3 -7.89 3.60 5.67
C ALA A 3 -8.17 2.66 4.49
N PHE A 4 -7.57 2.92 3.32
CA PHE A 4 -7.64 2.00 2.16
C PHE A 4 -6.50 1.00 2.19
N SER A 5 -5.30 1.44 2.59
CA SER A 5 -4.14 0.59 2.80
C SER A 5 -3.59 0.71 4.21
N TYR A 6 -3.19 -0.44 4.73
CA TYR A 6 -2.46 -0.60 5.99
C TYR A 6 -1.02 -1.00 5.68
N TYR A 7 -0.08 -0.42 6.41
CA TYR A 7 1.34 -0.64 6.28
C TYR A 7 1.88 -1.11 7.61
N ASP A 8 2.28 -2.37 7.70
CA ASP A 8 2.78 -2.97 8.93
C ASP A 8 4.26 -3.29 8.78
N LEU A 9 5.04 -3.03 9.83
CA LEU A 9 6.41 -3.54 9.96
C LEU A 9 6.41 -4.60 11.06
N LEU A 10 6.66 -5.85 10.68
CA LEU A 10 6.60 -7.01 11.56
C LEU A 10 8.02 -7.49 11.87
N ASP A 11 8.34 -7.76 13.14
CA ASP A 11 9.60 -8.38 13.52
C ASP A 11 9.70 -9.78 12.91
N LYS A 12 10.80 -10.06 12.19
CA LYS A 12 10.93 -11.28 11.39
C LYS A 12 10.98 -12.56 12.23
N ASN A 13 11.38 -12.48 13.49
CA ASN A 13 11.54 -13.65 14.35
C ASN A 13 10.27 -13.95 15.15
N THR A 14 9.61 -12.91 15.65
CA THR A 14 8.46 -13.03 16.54
C THR A 14 7.13 -12.89 15.80
N GLY A 15 7.12 -12.26 14.63
CA GLY A 15 5.91 -11.84 13.94
C GLY A 15 5.15 -10.70 14.64
N GLY A 16 5.72 -10.14 15.72
CA GLY A 16 5.14 -9.02 16.45
C GLY A 16 5.20 -7.74 15.62
N GLN A 17 4.14 -6.93 15.71
CA GLN A 17 4.10 -5.62 15.06
C GLN A 17 5.08 -4.67 15.75
N ALA A 18 6.07 -4.19 15.00
CA ALA A 18 7.10 -3.25 15.46
C ALA A 18 6.71 -1.80 15.19
N ALA A 19 6.04 -1.54 14.08
CA ALA A 19 5.47 -0.24 13.74
C ALA A 19 4.27 -0.40 12.79
N GLU A 20 3.46 0.66 12.72
CA GLU A 20 2.39 0.81 11.73
C GLU A 20 2.47 2.15 11.02
N GLY A 21 2.00 2.14 9.79
CA GLY A 21 1.60 3.29 9.01
C GLY A 21 0.27 2.98 8.33
N HIS A 22 -0.39 4.00 7.83
CA HIS A 22 -1.60 3.82 7.06
C HIS A 22 -1.80 5.01 6.13
N LYS A 23 -2.61 4.82 5.09
CA LYS A 23 -3.16 5.93 4.31
C LYS A 23 -4.58 6.23 4.75
N PRO A 24 -4.79 7.28 5.57
CA PRO A 24 -6.11 7.62 6.12
C PRO A 24 -7.02 8.33 5.10
N SER A 25 -6.46 9.10 4.16
CA SER A 25 -7.22 9.95 3.23
C SER A 25 -7.31 9.37 1.81
N TRP A 26 -8.49 9.49 1.19
CA TRP A 26 -8.79 8.94 -0.13
C TRP A 26 -8.95 9.96 -1.23
N CYS A 27 -8.18 9.69 -2.27
CA CYS A 27 -8.58 9.85 -3.65
C CYS A 27 -8.47 8.47 -4.32
N LEU A 28 -9.53 8.02 -5.00
CA LEU A 28 -9.44 6.94 -5.99
C LEU A 28 -9.56 7.55 -7.38
N GLU A 29 -8.48 7.52 -8.15
CA GLU A 29 -8.47 8.04 -9.52
C GLU A 29 -7.61 7.20 -10.47
N ASN A 30 -7.76 7.47 -11.77
CA ASN A 30 -6.90 6.84 -12.76
C ASN A 30 -5.63 7.69 -12.93
N THR A 31 -4.55 7.36 -12.24
CA THR A 31 -3.24 8.01 -12.47
C THR A 31 -2.54 7.45 -13.71
N GLY A 32 -2.91 6.24 -14.14
CA GLY A 32 -2.51 5.65 -15.41
C GLY A 32 -3.41 4.49 -15.84
N CYS A 33 -3.38 4.14 -17.13
CA CYS A 33 -4.13 3.03 -17.69
C CYS A 33 -3.30 2.24 -18.71
N GLY A 34 -3.44 0.92 -18.69
CA GLY A 34 -2.78 0.04 -19.65
C GLY A 34 -3.37 0.20 -21.06
N TYR A 35 -2.56 -0.09 -22.09
CA TYR A 35 -2.96 0.01 -23.50
C TYR A 35 -4.18 -0.84 -23.88
N THR A 36 -4.46 -1.90 -23.12
CA THR A 36 -5.59 -2.81 -23.34
C THR A 36 -6.91 -2.30 -22.75
N SER A 37 -6.89 -1.18 -22.01
CA SER A 37 -8.06 -0.58 -21.39
C SER A 37 -8.97 0.00 -22.47
N ARG A 38 -10.00 -0.75 -22.88
CA ARG A 38 -11.01 -0.24 -23.82
C ARG A 38 -11.81 0.87 -23.15
N ARG A 39 -11.48 2.13 -23.47
CA ARG A 39 -12.19 3.35 -23.04
C ARG A 39 -12.53 3.36 -21.54
N PRO A 40 -11.52 3.50 -20.66
CA PRO A 40 -11.77 3.58 -19.23
C PRO A 40 -12.67 4.76 -18.88
N VAL A 41 -13.55 4.57 -17.90
CA VAL A 41 -14.27 5.68 -17.27
C VAL A 41 -13.24 6.52 -16.54
N SER A 42 -13.14 7.80 -16.87
CA SER A 42 -12.18 8.69 -16.22
C SER A 42 -12.68 9.05 -14.82
N TYR A 43 -11.96 8.57 -13.80
CA TYR A 43 -12.14 8.96 -12.41
C TYR A 43 -11.03 9.95 -12.04
N ASN A 44 -11.41 11.03 -11.37
CA ASN A 44 -10.49 12.04 -10.84
C ASN A 44 -11.08 12.61 -9.56
N CYS A 45 -10.23 12.95 -8.60
CA CYS A 45 -10.70 13.41 -7.30
C CYS A 45 -10.89 14.92 -7.22
N HIS A 46 -10.38 15.67 -8.20
CA HIS A 46 -10.42 17.12 -8.16
C HIS A 46 -11.79 17.69 -8.60
N TRP A 47 -12.51 17.04 -9.53
CA TRP A 47 -13.82 17.51 -10.02
C TRP A 47 -14.83 16.39 -10.31
N GLY A 48 -14.46 15.12 -10.10
CA GLY A 48 -15.20 13.97 -10.59
C GLY A 48 -15.65 12.99 -9.52
N THR A 49 -16.30 11.93 -9.99
CA THR A 49 -16.55 10.72 -9.21
C THR A 49 -15.21 10.02 -8.96
N GLN A 50 -15.06 9.44 -7.76
CA GLN A 50 -13.89 8.63 -7.42
C GLN A 50 -14.09 7.17 -7.84
N GLY A 51 -13.00 6.52 -8.22
CA GLY A 51 -12.97 5.12 -8.60
C GLY A 51 -11.68 4.77 -9.35
N ILE A 52 -11.49 3.49 -9.62
CA ILE A 52 -10.41 3.01 -10.48
C ILE A 52 -11.06 2.20 -11.60
N SER A 53 -10.80 2.59 -12.85
CA SER A 53 -11.33 1.87 -14.00
C SER A 53 -10.62 0.53 -14.20
N SER A 54 -11.33 -0.45 -14.76
CA SER A 54 -10.73 -1.73 -15.15
C SER A 54 -9.57 -1.51 -16.12
N GLY A 55 -8.38 -2.03 -15.76
CA GLY A 55 -7.14 -1.85 -16.53
C GLY A 55 -6.36 -0.56 -16.21
N CYS A 56 -6.87 0.25 -15.28
CA CYS A 56 -6.20 1.42 -14.74
C CYS A 56 -5.65 1.14 -13.34
N TRP A 57 -4.81 2.05 -12.86
CA TRP A 57 -4.25 2.05 -11.52
C TRP A 57 -4.26 3.45 -10.93
N ASP A 58 -4.14 3.49 -9.62
CA ASP A 58 -3.92 4.71 -8.83
C ASP A 58 -2.53 4.63 -8.20
N THR A 59 -1.77 5.72 -8.20
CA THR A 59 -0.37 5.73 -7.76
C THR A 59 -0.15 6.88 -6.79
N TYR A 60 0.17 6.50 -5.56
CA TYR A 60 0.55 7.42 -4.49
C TYR A 60 2.07 7.41 -4.38
N THR A 61 2.69 8.51 -4.81
CA THR A 61 4.15 8.64 -4.86
C THR A 61 4.76 8.82 -3.47
N SER A 62 6.06 8.54 -3.34
CA SER A 62 6.77 8.53 -2.05
C SER A 62 6.85 9.91 -1.37
N ASP A 63 6.69 10.99 -2.12
CA ASP A 63 6.68 12.36 -1.61
C ASP A 63 5.32 12.76 -1.02
N LEU A 64 4.27 11.96 -1.21
CA LEU A 64 2.94 12.26 -0.71
C LEU A 64 2.86 11.99 0.81
N ASP A 65 2.43 12.99 1.56
CA ASP A 65 2.26 12.94 3.01
C ASP A 65 1.48 11.72 3.48
N CYS A 66 1.95 11.03 4.53
CA CYS A 66 1.46 9.75 5.05
C CYS A 66 1.80 8.49 4.21
N GLN A 67 2.67 8.57 3.19
CA GLN A 67 3.14 7.41 2.39
C GLN A 67 4.36 6.75 3.04
N TRP A 68 4.28 6.49 4.34
CA TRP A 68 5.38 5.94 5.11
C TRP A 68 4.91 5.13 6.32
N ILE A 69 5.83 4.33 6.84
CA ILE A 69 5.78 3.78 8.20
C ILE A 69 6.79 4.59 9.01
N ASP A 70 6.36 5.17 10.12
CA ASP A 70 7.30 5.85 11.03
C ASP A 70 8.10 4.79 11.79
N VAL A 71 9.42 4.83 11.65
CA VAL A 71 10.35 3.89 12.27
C VAL A 71 11.27 4.56 13.30
N THR A 72 10.92 5.76 13.75
CA THR A 72 11.74 6.56 14.70
C THR A 72 12.09 5.78 15.96
N ASP A 73 11.14 5.01 16.49
CA ASP A 73 11.29 4.23 17.72
C ASP A 73 11.58 2.73 17.46
N VAL A 74 11.83 2.34 16.21
CA VAL A 74 12.12 0.95 15.83
C VAL A 74 13.63 0.71 15.86
N THR A 75 14.04 -0.34 16.55
CA THR A 75 15.46 -0.72 16.62
C THR A 75 15.96 -1.30 15.28
N PRO A 76 17.25 -1.15 14.93
CA PRO A 76 17.82 -1.87 13.80
C PRO A 76 17.63 -3.39 13.91
N GLY A 77 17.33 -4.06 12.79
CA GLY A 77 16.99 -5.48 12.80
C GLY A 77 16.44 -6.00 11.47
N PHE A 78 15.91 -7.22 11.51
CA PHE A 78 15.28 -7.87 10.36
C PHE A 78 13.77 -7.86 10.53
N TYR A 79 13.08 -7.36 9.52
CA TYR A 79 11.63 -7.16 9.54
C TYR A 79 10.99 -7.69 8.26
N ILE A 80 9.66 -7.82 8.31
CA ILE A 80 8.81 -8.02 7.15
C ILE A 80 7.93 -6.78 7.06
N MET A 81 8.01 -6.06 5.95
CA MET A 81 7.04 -5.02 5.63
C MET A 81 5.85 -5.67 4.93
N GLU A 82 4.65 -5.47 5.47
CA GLU A 82 3.40 -5.90 4.86
C GLU A 82 2.58 -4.68 4.45
N VAL A 83 2.10 -4.67 3.22
CA VAL A 83 1.13 -3.67 2.75
C VAL A 83 -0.12 -4.40 2.31
N ALA A 84 -1.26 -4.04 2.91
CA ALA A 84 -2.56 -4.64 2.61
C ALA A 84 -3.54 -3.58 2.09
N VAL A 85 -4.12 -3.79 0.90
CA VAL A 85 -5.16 -2.94 0.32
C VAL A 85 -6.55 -3.53 0.57
N ASN A 86 -7.55 -2.66 0.76
CA ASN A 86 -8.93 -3.05 1.07
C ASN A 86 -9.00 -4.13 2.18
N HIS A 87 -8.18 -3.97 3.24
CA HIS A 87 -8.01 -4.97 4.30
C HIS A 87 -9.35 -5.42 4.92
N HIS A 88 -10.26 -4.47 5.15
CA HIS A 88 -11.57 -4.70 5.74
C HIS A 88 -12.65 -5.12 4.73
N ARG A 89 -12.27 -5.35 3.46
CA ARG A 89 -13.15 -5.82 2.37
C ARG A 89 -14.43 -4.99 2.23
N ARG A 90 -14.30 -3.67 2.36
CA ARG A 90 -15.45 -2.75 2.25
C ARG A 90 -15.84 -2.52 0.79
N VAL A 91 -14.90 -2.70 -0.14
CA VAL A 91 -15.15 -2.76 -1.58
C VAL A 91 -15.18 -4.23 -2.00
N ILE A 92 -16.15 -4.60 -2.84
CA ILE A 92 -16.25 -5.97 -3.34
C ILE A 92 -15.22 -6.17 -4.46
N GLU A 93 -14.38 -7.18 -4.30
CA GLU A 93 -13.40 -7.61 -5.30
C GLU A 93 -13.66 -9.06 -5.71
N SER A 94 -13.24 -9.43 -6.93
CA SER A 94 -13.36 -10.80 -7.45
C SER A 94 -12.39 -11.77 -6.78
N ASP A 95 -11.28 -11.25 -6.25
CA ASP A 95 -10.24 -11.98 -5.56
C ASP A 95 -9.69 -11.07 -4.45
N TYR A 96 -9.43 -11.64 -3.28
CA TYR A 96 -8.79 -10.93 -2.15
C TYR A 96 -7.45 -11.58 -1.76
N SER A 97 -7.08 -12.69 -2.42
CA SER A 97 -5.84 -13.42 -2.16
C SER A 97 -4.60 -12.71 -2.71
N ASN A 98 -4.79 -11.63 -3.45
CA ASN A 98 -3.75 -10.82 -4.06
C ASN A 98 -3.68 -9.38 -3.50
N ASN A 99 -4.35 -9.13 -2.36
CA ASN A 99 -4.48 -7.81 -1.75
C ASN A 99 -3.34 -7.46 -0.80
N ARG A 100 -2.34 -8.34 -0.64
CA ARG A 100 -1.19 -8.07 0.23
C ARG A 100 0.11 -8.23 -0.54
N VAL A 101 1.09 -7.43 -0.14
CA VAL A 101 2.49 -7.63 -0.53
C VAL A 101 3.33 -7.69 0.73
N ARG A 102 4.25 -8.64 0.77
CA ARG A 102 5.26 -8.78 1.83
C ARG A 102 6.64 -8.61 1.25
N CYS A 103 7.47 -7.81 1.90
CA CYS A 103 8.87 -7.59 1.54
C CYS A 103 9.77 -7.88 2.74
N ASP A 104 10.94 -8.45 2.50
CA ASP A 104 12.00 -8.50 3.50
C ASP A 104 12.58 -7.09 3.70
N VAL A 105 12.81 -6.73 4.96
CA VAL A 105 13.44 -5.45 5.34
C VAL A 105 14.64 -5.69 6.25
N ILE A 106 15.79 -5.12 5.89
CA ILE A 106 16.91 -4.92 6.81
C ILE A 106 16.92 -3.45 7.20
N LEU A 107 16.62 -3.18 8.46
CA LEU A 107 16.67 -1.83 9.02
C LEU A 107 18.00 -1.63 9.73
N GLU A 108 18.80 -0.69 9.23
CA GLU A 108 20.03 -0.21 9.86
C GLU A 108 19.79 1.15 10.50
N LYS A 109 20.79 1.69 11.20
CA LYS A 109 20.66 2.98 11.90
C LYS A 109 20.31 4.17 11.00
N SER A 110 20.68 4.13 9.71
CA SER A 110 20.53 5.24 8.78
C SER A 110 19.96 4.85 7.42
N THR A 111 19.70 3.56 7.22
CA THR A 111 19.36 3.00 5.91
C THR A 111 18.37 1.85 6.09
N ALA A 112 17.45 1.70 5.16
CA ALA A 112 16.60 0.51 5.08
C ALA A 112 16.79 -0.15 3.71
N TYR A 113 16.98 -1.45 3.70
CA TYR A 113 17.00 -2.26 2.48
C TYR A 113 15.71 -3.05 2.38
N VAL A 114 14.93 -2.80 1.33
CA VAL A 114 13.68 -3.50 1.04
C VAL A 114 13.88 -4.39 -0.18
N TYR A 115 13.59 -5.68 -0.06
CA TYR A 115 13.85 -6.65 -1.12
C TYR A 115 12.88 -7.84 -1.01
N ASN A 116 12.92 -8.74 -2.02
CA ASN A 116 12.05 -9.92 -2.09
C ASN A 116 10.54 -9.61 -1.89
N CYS A 117 10.06 -8.53 -2.50
CA CYS A 117 8.64 -8.20 -2.44
C CYS A 117 7.80 -9.20 -3.24
N ILE A 118 6.88 -9.88 -2.57
CA ILE A 118 6.02 -10.91 -3.14
C ILE A 118 4.57 -10.59 -2.79
N ASN A 119 3.67 -10.74 -3.77
CA ASN A 119 2.24 -10.64 -3.54
C ASN A 119 1.73 -11.96 -2.89
N THR A 120 0.97 -11.84 -1.82
CA THR A 120 0.57 -12.96 -0.93
C THR A 120 -0.88 -12.89 -0.53
#